data_AF-A0A1W2AD51-F1
#
_entry.id   AF-A0A1W2AD51-F1
#
_cell.length_a   1.000
_cell.length_b   1.000
_cell.length_c   1.000
_cell.angle_alpha   90.00
_cell.angle_beta   90.00
_cell.angle_gamma   90.00
#
_symmetry.space_group_name_H-M   'P 1'
#
loop_
_entity.id
_entity.type
_entity.pdbx_description
1 polymer ?
#
loop_
_entity_poly.entity_id
_entity_poly.type
_entity_poly.pdbx_seq_one_letter_code
_entity_poly.pdbx_strand_id
1 'polypeptide(L)'
;MRLKIVMLSGVTRHNRHQVMADINDAISAAGGWVSNHSLFSNIAATVHFALSPGRFAVLSQRIAEIGVRLDDESIALLKTLPDAPPRPEDEINASLNITFIHDEPDLRRDVPAVPG
;
A
#
# COMPACT_ATOMS: atom_id res chain seq x y z
N MET A 1 19.56 10.34 13.41
CA MET A 1 19.14 9.80 12.11
C MET A 1 17.62 9.93 12.04
N ARG A 2 17.06 10.75 11.15
CA ARG A 2 15.58 10.86 11.05
C ARG A 2 15.06 9.52 10.52
N LEU A 3 14.08 8.93 11.20
CA LEU A 3 13.35 7.76 10.72
C LEU A 3 12.76 8.12 9.35
N LYS A 4 13.30 7.53 8.28
CA LYS A 4 12.85 7.79 6.91
C LYS A 4 11.64 6.89 6.66
N ILE A 5 10.44 7.43 6.83
CA ILE A 5 9.20 6.74 6.46
C ILE A 5 9.09 6.74 4.92
N VAL A 6 8.71 5.60 4.35
CA VAL A 6 8.46 5.48 2.90
C VAL A 6 6.95 5.58 2.65
N MET A 7 6.53 6.57 1.88
CA MET A 7 5.12 6.75 1.52
C MET A 7 4.97 6.50 0.03
N LEU A 8 4.13 5.52 -0.31
CA LEU A 8 3.85 5.12 -1.68
C LEU A 8 2.38 5.34 -1.98
N SER A 9 2.09 5.65 -3.23
CA SER A 9 0.74 5.80 -3.75
C SER A 9 0.59 5.02 -5.05
N GLY A 10 -0.54 4.33 -5.17
CA GLY A 10 -0.86 3.55 -6.35
C GLY A 10 -2.35 3.59 -6.70
N VAL A 11 -2.64 3.21 -7.94
CA VAL A 11 -3.99 3.18 -8.49
C VAL A 11 -4.27 1.85 -9.15
N THR A 12 -5.50 1.37 -9.04
CA THR A 12 -5.92 0.11 -9.66
C THR A 12 -7.39 0.16 -10.06
N ARG A 13 -7.76 -0.68 -11.05
CA ARG A 13 -9.15 -0.96 -11.45
C ARG A 13 -9.63 -2.34 -10.99
N HIS A 14 -8.77 -3.07 -10.30
CA HIS A 14 -9.06 -4.43 -9.85
C HIS A 14 -9.94 -4.44 -8.59
N ASN A 15 -10.53 -5.60 -8.30
CA ASN A 15 -11.42 -5.78 -7.16
C ASN A 15 -10.71 -5.42 -5.85
N ARG A 16 -11.32 -4.53 -5.06
CA ARG A 16 -10.72 -4.01 -3.82
C ARG A 16 -10.35 -5.10 -2.83
N HIS A 17 -11.23 -6.07 -2.57
CA HIS A 17 -10.96 -7.10 -1.57
C HIS A 17 -9.81 -8.02 -2.00
N GLN A 18 -9.80 -8.41 -3.28
CA GLN A 18 -8.73 -9.23 -3.84
C GLN A 18 -7.38 -8.50 -3.79
N VAL A 19 -7.33 -7.24 -4.26
CA VAL A 19 -6.10 -6.43 -4.24
C VAL A 19 -5.56 -6.27 -2.82
N MET A 20 -6.42 -6.05 -1.82
CA MET A 20 -5.95 -5.91 -0.43
C MET A 20 -5.34 -7.22 0.10
N ALA A 21 -5.91 -8.38 -0.23
CA ALA A 21 -5.33 -9.68 0.10
C ALA A 21 -3.98 -9.87 -0.62
N ASP A 22 -3.94 -9.58 -1.92
CA ASP A 22 -2.75 -9.73 -2.75
C ASP A 22 -1.61 -8.80 -2.29
N ILE A 23 -1.92 -7.58 -1.84
CA ILE A 23 -0.93 -6.65 -1.24
C ILE A 23 -0.35 -7.23 0.04
N ASN A 24 -1.18 -7.79 0.92
CA ASN A 24 -0.71 -8.42 2.16
C ASN A 24 0.23 -9.59 1.86
N ASP A 25 -0.13 -10.42 0.87
CA ASP A 25 0.70 -11.53 0.42
C ASP A 25 1.99 -11.05 -0.24
N ALA A 26 1.95 -9.99 -1.04
CA ALA A 26 3.13 -9.40 -1.67
C ALA A 26 4.13 -8.84 -0.62
N ILE A 27 3.63 -8.18 0.42
CA ILE A 27 4.44 -7.67 1.54
C ILE A 27 5.09 -8.84 2.29
N SER A 28 4.30 -9.85 2.64
CA SER A 28 4.77 -11.04 3.35
C SER A 28 5.81 -11.81 2.53
N ALA A 29 5.57 -11.99 1.22
CA ALA A 29 6.49 -12.65 0.29
C ALA A 29 7.76 -11.83 0.02
N ALA A 30 7.75 -10.52 0.21
CA ALA A 30 8.94 -9.66 0.19
C ALA A 30 9.75 -9.74 1.49
N GLY A 31 9.24 -10.44 2.52
CA GLY A 31 9.85 -10.57 3.84
C GLY A 31 9.51 -9.41 4.78
N GLY A 32 8.47 -8.65 4.49
CA GLY A 32 7.93 -7.62 5.37
C GLY A 32 6.71 -8.10 6.14
N TRP A 33 6.13 -7.20 6.92
CA TRP A 33 4.91 -7.48 7.69
C TRP A 33 3.99 -6.27 7.71
N VAL A 34 2.68 -6.52 7.63
CA VAL A 34 1.64 -5.48 7.70
C VAL A 34 1.38 -5.15 9.16
N SER A 35 1.45 -3.87 9.52
CA SER A 35 1.17 -3.38 10.87
C SER A 35 -0.28 -2.91 11.03
N ASN A 36 -0.88 -2.37 9.96
CA ASN A 36 -2.27 -1.92 9.97
C ASN A 36 -2.80 -1.79 8.53
N HIS A 37 -4.13 -1.83 8.37
CA HIS A 37 -4.79 -1.37 7.16
C HIS A 37 -6.02 -0.53 7.51
N SER A 38 -6.28 0.50 6.71
CA SER A 38 -7.43 1.39 6.84
C SER A 38 -8.21 1.43 5.53
N LEU A 39 -9.51 1.13 5.60
CA LEU A 39 -10.43 1.26 4.47
C LEU A 39 -11.26 2.53 4.70
N PHE A 40 -11.04 3.58 3.92
CA PHE A 40 -11.73 4.85 4.09
C PHE A 40 -13.06 4.89 3.35
N SER A 41 -13.10 4.25 2.17
CA SER A 41 -14.27 4.15 1.31
C SER A 41 -14.09 2.99 0.33
N ASN A 42 -15.00 2.85 -0.64
CA ASN A 42 -14.80 1.91 -1.74
C ASN A 42 -13.68 2.35 -2.71
N ILE A 43 -13.34 3.65 -2.72
CA ILE A 43 -12.33 4.21 -3.63
C ILE A 43 -10.93 4.35 -3.00
N ALA A 44 -10.78 4.25 -1.68
CA ALA A 44 -9.50 4.53 -1.03
C ALA A 44 -9.20 3.61 0.16
N ALA A 45 -7.97 3.08 0.18
CA ALA A 45 -7.41 2.33 1.30
C ALA A 45 -5.94 2.69 1.54
N THR A 46 -5.46 2.45 2.75
CA THR A 46 -4.03 2.53 3.09
C THR A 46 -3.59 1.26 3.81
N VAL A 47 -2.42 0.75 3.47
CA VAL A 47 -1.73 -0.35 4.17
C VAL A 47 -0.45 0.19 4.79
N HIS A 48 -0.27 -0.01 6.09
CA HIS A 48 0.96 0.28 6.81
C HIS A 48 1.75 -1.02 7.00
N PHE A 49 3.05 -0.99 6.76
CA PHE A 49 3.91 -2.16 6.83
C PHE A 49 5.35 -1.78 7.18
N ALA A 50 6.16 -2.77 7.55
CA ALA A 50 7.60 -2.61 7.65
C ALA A 50 8.30 -3.56 6.67
N LEU A 51 9.40 -3.09 6.08
CA LEU A 51 10.16 -3.85 5.09
C LEU A 51 11.62 -3.40 5.07
N SER A 52 12.56 -4.33 4.90
CA SER A 52 13.98 -3.99 4.69
C SER A 52 14.18 -3.20 3.39
N PRO A 53 15.10 -2.21 3.36
CA PRO A 53 15.30 -1.31 2.22
C PRO A 53 15.56 -2.04 0.88
N GLY A 54 16.41 -3.07 0.87
CA GLY A 54 16.72 -3.85 -0.33
C GLY A 54 15.58 -4.73 -0.86
N ARG A 55 14.43 -4.79 -0.16
CA ARG A 55 13.28 -5.60 -0.57
C ARG A 55 12.18 -4.79 -1.26
N PHE A 56 12.28 -3.46 -1.25
CA PHE A 56 11.26 -2.61 -1.89
C PHE A 56 11.18 -2.78 -3.41
N ALA A 57 12.29 -3.12 -4.08
CA ALA A 57 12.26 -3.43 -5.52
C ALA A 57 11.41 -4.67 -5.81
N VAL A 58 11.56 -5.72 -5.00
CA VAL A 58 10.74 -6.95 -5.09
C VAL A 58 9.27 -6.64 -4.81
N LEU A 59 8.99 -5.86 -3.77
CA LEU A 59 7.63 -5.44 -3.46
C LEU A 59 7.01 -4.65 -4.63
N SER A 60 7.75 -3.69 -5.20
CA SER A 60 7.26 -2.88 -6.33
C SER A 60 6.91 -3.74 -7.55
N GLN A 61 7.72 -4.76 -7.85
CA GLN A 61 7.44 -5.68 -8.94
C GLN A 61 6.15 -6.47 -8.68
N ARG A 62 6.00 -7.03 -7.46
CA ARG A 62 4.80 -7.77 -7.07
C ARG A 62 3.54 -6.91 -7.10
N ILE A 63 3.63 -5.67 -6.62
CA ILE A 63 2.54 -4.68 -6.67
C ILE A 63 2.11 -4.43 -8.13
N ALA A 64 3.06 -4.34 -9.05
CA ALA A 64 2.74 -4.19 -10.48
C ALA A 64 2.09 -5.45 -11.06
N GLU A 65 2.54 -6.65 -10.68
CA GLU A 65 1.98 -7.94 -11.13
C GLU A 65 0.51 -8.14 -10.71
N ILE A 66 0.12 -7.59 -9.54
CA ILE A 66 -1.27 -7.64 -9.04
C ILE A 66 -2.14 -6.51 -9.63
N GLY A 67 -1.61 -5.72 -10.57
CA GLY A 67 -2.36 -4.68 -11.28
C GLY A 67 -2.50 -3.36 -10.51
N VAL A 68 -1.63 -3.10 -9.53
CA VAL A 68 -1.53 -1.79 -8.88
C VAL A 68 -0.40 -1.01 -9.52
N ARG A 69 -0.73 0.14 -10.12
CA ARG A 69 0.26 1.04 -10.72
C ARG A 69 0.66 2.10 -9.71
N LEU A 70 1.91 2.08 -9.26
CA LEU A 70 2.49 3.16 -8.46
C LEU A 70 2.65 4.43 -9.28
N ASP A 71 2.56 5.60 -8.63
CA ASP A 71 2.85 6.88 -9.26
C ASP A 71 4.34 7.13 -9.44
N ASP A 72 4.67 8.13 -10.25
CA ASP A 72 6.06 8.42 -10.64
C ASP A 72 6.91 8.87 -9.43
N GLU A 73 6.31 9.56 -8.46
CA GLU A 73 6.99 9.97 -7.22
C GLU A 73 7.36 8.77 -6.36
N SER A 74 6.45 7.80 -6.20
CA SER A 74 6.70 6.55 -5.49
C SER A 74 7.81 5.76 -6.18
N ILE A 75 7.74 5.61 -7.51
CA ILE A 75 8.79 4.91 -8.27
C ILE A 75 10.15 5.62 -8.14
N ALA A 76 10.18 6.95 -8.18
CA ALA A 76 11.41 7.72 -7.98
C ALA A 76 11.96 7.54 -6.57
N LEU A 77 11.10 7.57 -5.54
CA LEU A 77 11.48 7.34 -4.14
C LEU A 77 12.11 5.95 -3.95
N LEU A 78 11.50 4.91 -4.52
CA LEU A 78 12.02 3.53 -4.40
C LEU A 78 13.43 3.39 -5.00
N LYS A 79 13.74 4.12 -6.08
CA LYS A 79 15.09 4.14 -6.66
C LYS A 79 16.15 4.79 -5.77
N THR A 80 15.74 5.57 -4.76
CA THR A 80 16.66 6.18 -3.77
C THR A 80 16.96 5.27 -2.58
N LEU A 81 16.24 4.14 -2.44
CA LEU A 81 16.45 3.21 -1.35
C LEU A 81 17.70 2.36 -1.63
N PRO A 82 18.52 2.08 -0.61
CA PRO A 82 19.72 1.30 -0.79
C PRO A 82 19.37 -0.15 -1.14
N ASP A 83 19.98 -0.65 -2.21
CA ASP A 83 19.96 -2.06 -2.57
C ASP A 83 21.01 -2.81 -1.74
N ALA A 84 20.67 -3.02 -0.47
CA ALA A 84 21.53 -3.68 0.51
C ALA A 84 20.87 -5.00 0.97
N PRO A 85 21.68 -6.02 1.33
CA PRO A 85 21.14 -7.26 1.87
C PRO A 85 20.28 -6.98 3.12
N PRO A 86 19.13 -7.65 3.26
CA PRO A 86 18.17 -7.37 4.33
C PRO A 86 18.79 -7.68 5.69
N ARG A 87 18.67 -6.74 6.62
CA ARG A 87 18.97 -6.93 8.05
C ARG A 87 17.72 -6.60 8.86
N PRO A 88 17.37 -7.39 9.88
CA PRO A 88 16.18 -7.15 10.70
C PRO A 88 16.18 -5.77 11.37
N GLU A 89 17.37 -5.27 11.73
CA GLU A 89 17.56 -3.97 12.38
C GLU A 89 17.33 -2.76 11.46
N ASP A 90 17.26 -2.98 10.14
CA ASP A 90 17.16 -1.95 9.11
C ASP A 90 15.74 -1.85 8.50
N GLU A 91 14.71 -2.42 9.15
CA GLU A 91 13.33 -2.31 8.67
C GLU A 91 12.86 -0.85 8.60
N ILE A 92 12.24 -0.50 7.47
CA ILE A 92 11.67 0.82 7.23
C ILE A 92 10.16 0.72 7.34
N ASN A 93 9.58 1.56 8.19
CA ASN A 93 8.13 1.76 8.23
C ASN A 93 7.67 2.45 6.94
N ALA A 94 6.65 1.89 6.32
CA ALA A 94 6.09 2.36 5.07
C ALA A 94 4.57 2.37 5.07
N SER A 95 4.01 3.17 4.16
CA SER A 95 2.59 3.17 3.84
C SER A 95 2.38 3.06 2.33
N LEU A 96 1.41 2.25 1.92
CA LEU A 96 0.90 2.21 0.56
C LEU A 96 -0.53 2.71 0.55
N ASN A 97 -0.76 3.84 -0.12
CA ASN A 97 -2.09 4.38 -0.39
C ASN A 97 -2.58 3.84 -1.73
N ILE A 98 -3.78 3.27 -1.75
CA ILE A 98 -4.37 2.68 -2.95
C ILE A 98 -5.67 3.41 -3.26
N THR A 99 -5.75 3.93 -4.48
CA THR A 99 -6.99 4.44 -5.08
C THR A 99 -7.58 3.39 -6.01
N PHE A 100 -8.83 3.01 -5.76
CA PHE A 100 -9.59 2.08 -6.59
C PHE A 100 -10.47 2.89 -7.55
N ILE A 101 -10.21 2.73 -8.84
CA ILE A 101 -11.06 3.27 -9.90
C ILE A 101 -12.16 2.24 -10.17
N HIS A 102 -13.39 2.57 -9.81
CA HIS A 102 -14.58 1.81 -10.18
C HIS A 102 -15.72 2.76 -10.55
N ASP A 103 -16.64 2.31 -11.38
CA ASP A 103 -17.84 3.07 -11.78
C ASP A 103 -19.03 2.84 -10.82
N GLU A 104 -18.81 2.15 -9.69
CA GLU A 104 -19.85 1.91 -8.69
C GLU A 104 -20.23 3.20 -7.94
N PRO A 105 -21.53 3.43 -7.66
CA PRO A 105 -21.96 4.60 -6.88
C PRO A 105 -21.33 4.58 -5.49
N ASP A 106 -20.94 5.76 -5.00
CA ASP A 106 -20.38 5.92 -3.65
C ASP A 106 -21.25 5.24 -2.59
N LEU A 107 -20.59 4.63 -1.60
CA LEU A 107 -21.22 4.04 -0.42
C LEU A 107 -22.06 5.11 0.28
N ARG A 108 -23.37 5.11 0.05
CA ARG A 108 -24.32 5.96 0.76
C ARG A 108 -24.42 5.42 2.19
N ARG A 109 -23.97 6.20 3.17
CA ARG A 109 -24.30 5.93 4.59
C ARG A 109 -25.73 6.42 4.79
N ASP A 110 -26.64 5.51 5.13
CA ASP A 110 -27.97 5.93 5.60
C ASP A 110 -27.79 6.78 6.85
N VAL A 111 -28.15 8.06 6.75
CA VAL A 111 -28.20 8.95 7.90
C VAL A 111 -29.53 8.66 8.63
N PRO A 112 -29.52 8.13 9.87
CA PRO A 112 -30.75 7.94 10.60
C PRO A 112 -31.42 9.30 10.84
N ALA A 113 -32.74 9.35 10.67
CA ALA A 113 -33.51 10.57 10.96
C ALA A 113 -33.30 10.96 12.43
N VAL A 114 -32.93 12.21 12.69
CA VAL A 114 -32.82 12.75 14.04
C VAL A 114 -34.24 12.98 14.57
N PRO A 115 -34.67 12.33 15.67
CA PRO A 115 -35.94 12.66 16.31
C PRO A 115 -35.86 14.06 16.90
N GLY A 116 -36.77 14.94 16.48
CA GLY A 116 -37.00 16.26 17.09
C GLY A 116 -37.89 16.17 18.32
#